data_AF-A0A0B7NKB8-F1
#
_entry.id   AF-A0A0B7NKB8-F1
#
_cell.length_a   1.000
_cell.length_b   1.000
_cell.length_c   1.000
_cell.angle_alpha   90.00
_cell.angle_beta   90.00
_cell.angle_gamma   90.00
#
_symmetry.space_group_name_H-M   'P 1'
#
loop_
_entity.id
_entity.type
_entity.pdbx_description
1 polymer ?
#
loop_
_entity_poly.entity_id
_entity_poly.type
_entity_poly.pdbx_seq_one_letter_code
_entity_poly.pdbx_strand_id
1 'polypeptide(L)'
;MQIQYNITRIEEWCKSHDIPEGALQLEHLMQTTKLLQFKKATLEDIENIYDVCWILSPTQIQKLISQYYTADYENPVKPEILKAVASHVVSGDKSDVLLLDSVSIENTSNPFEIPVPRYTKAEIYLPSWLNLKRLRRLTMLIQQTNSENTTATNA
;
A
#
# COMPACT_ATOMS: atom_id res chain seq x y z
N MET A 1 5.30 17.95 2.04
CA MET A 1 3.90 18.05 2.56
C MET A 1 2.86 17.34 1.70
N GLN A 2 2.88 17.41 0.37
CA GLN A 2 1.87 16.76 -0.47
C GLN A 2 1.82 15.22 -0.34
N ILE A 3 2.99 14.57 -0.29
CA ILE A 3 3.07 13.11 -0.12
C ILE A 3 2.43 12.67 1.21
N GLN A 4 2.64 13.43 2.29
CA GLN A 4 2.01 13.16 3.59
C GLN A 4 0.49 13.16 3.51
N TYR A 5 -0.08 14.18 2.86
CA TYR A 5 -1.53 14.27 2.66
C TYR A 5 -2.06 13.08 1.87
N ASN A 6 -1.36 12.70 0.80
CA ASN A 6 -1.74 11.53 -0.01
C ASN A 6 -1.70 10.23 0.82
N ILE A 7 -0.68 10.04 1.66
CA ILE A 7 -0.60 8.89 2.58
C ILE A 7 -1.81 8.89 3.52
N THR A 8 -2.12 10.01 4.18
CA THR A 8 -3.27 10.09 5.09
C THR A 8 -4.59 9.80 4.39
N ARG A 9 -4.78 10.26 3.14
CA ARG A 9 -5.97 9.92 2.35
C ARG A 9 -6.07 8.42 2.07
N ILE A 10 -4.96 7.76 1.77
CA ILE A 10 -4.94 6.31 1.56
C ILE A 10 -5.22 5.57 2.87
N GLU A 11 -4.65 6.01 4.00
CA GLU A 11 -4.92 5.43 5.32
C GLU A 11 -6.40 5.56 5.71
N GLU A 12 -7.02 6.71 5.48
CA GLU A 12 -8.45 6.92 5.70
C GLU A 12 -9.30 5.99 4.81
N TRP A 13 -8.91 5.83 3.54
CA TRP A 13 -9.56 4.90 2.62
C TRP A 13 -9.45 3.46 3.11
N CYS A 14 -8.25 3.00 3.48
CA CYS A 14 -7.99 1.67 4.05
C CYS A 14 -8.84 1.40 5.30
N LYS A 15 -8.94 2.38 6.21
CA LYS A 15 -9.78 2.29 7.41
C LYS A 15 -11.26 2.17 7.08
N SER A 16 -11.75 2.92 6.08
CA SER A 16 -13.16 2.86 5.66
C SER A 16 -13.56 1.57 4.94
N HIS A 17 -12.59 0.78 4.48
CA HIS A 17 -12.81 -0.48 3.75
C HIS A 17 -12.46 -1.72 4.59
N ASP A 18 -12.17 -1.56 5.88
CA ASP A 18 -11.74 -2.63 6.80
C ASP A 18 -10.45 -3.36 6.35
N ILE A 19 -9.48 -2.63 5.75
CA ILE A 19 -8.18 -3.17 5.30
C ILE A 19 -7.03 -2.36 5.94
N PRO A 20 -6.80 -2.47 7.26
CA PRO A 20 -5.75 -1.71 7.95
C PRO A 20 -4.33 -2.12 7.52
N GLU A 21 -4.15 -3.33 6.99
CA GLU A 21 -2.85 -3.87 6.56
C GLU A 21 -2.26 -3.09 5.39
N GLY A 22 -3.11 -2.42 4.60
CA GLY A 22 -2.67 -1.55 3.50
C GLY A 22 -1.79 -0.39 3.97
N ALA A 23 -1.98 0.08 5.22
CA ALA A 23 -1.15 1.14 5.79
C ALA A 23 0.29 0.68 6.09
N LEU A 24 0.50 -0.60 6.42
CA LEU A 24 1.84 -1.16 6.69
C LEU A 24 2.73 -1.09 5.44
N GLN A 25 2.15 -1.28 4.26
CA GLN A 25 2.89 -1.22 3.00
C GLN A 25 3.36 0.20 2.65
N LEU A 26 2.77 1.22 3.27
CA LEU A 26 3.13 2.64 3.05
C LEU A 26 4.28 3.09 3.96
N GLU A 27 4.84 2.21 4.79
CA GLU A 27 5.82 2.60 5.81
C GLU A 27 7.10 3.20 5.20
N HIS A 28 7.59 2.66 4.08
CA HIS A 28 8.70 3.25 3.30
C HIS A 28 8.40 4.71 2.89
N LEU A 29 7.18 4.98 2.40
CA LEU A 29 6.76 6.32 1.98
C LEU A 29 6.55 7.25 3.19
N MET A 30 6.04 6.72 4.30
CA MET A 30 5.87 7.47 5.55
C MET A 30 7.22 7.92 6.11
N GLN A 31 8.20 7.03 6.20
CA GLN A 31 9.55 7.38 6.65
C GLN A 31 10.24 8.34 5.68
N THR A 32 10.12 8.11 4.36
CA THR A 32 10.63 9.06 3.34
C THR A 32 10.05 10.46 3.54
N THR A 33 8.75 10.56 3.80
CA THR A 33 8.08 11.84 4.03
C THR A 33 8.55 12.52 5.32
N LYS A 34 8.81 11.74 6.38
CA LYS A 34 9.42 12.25 7.61
C LYS A 34 10.82 12.77 7.31
N LEU A 35 11.68 11.98 6.65
CA LEU A 35 13.03 12.36 6.24
C LEU A 35 13.02 13.70 5.51
N LEU A 36 12.13 13.91 4.55
CA LEU A 36 12.03 15.19 3.81
C LEU A 36 11.68 16.40 4.69
N GLN A 37 11.11 16.20 5.88
CA GLN A 37 10.75 17.26 6.82
C GLN A 37 11.79 17.48 7.93
N PHE A 38 12.70 16.53 8.15
CA PHE A 38 13.77 16.69 9.13
C PHE A 38 14.76 17.77 8.71
N LYS A 39 15.26 18.51 9.71
CA LYS A 39 16.42 19.40 9.53
C LYS A 39 17.64 18.59 9.10
N LYS A 40 18.52 19.20 8.30
CA LYS A 40 19.72 18.56 7.71
C LYS A 40 20.94 19.45 7.92
N ALA A 41 21.12 19.95 9.14
CA ALA A 41 22.10 20.99 9.45
C ALA A 41 23.33 20.44 10.19
N THR A 42 23.13 19.44 11.05
CA THR A 42 24.17 18.85 11.91
C THR A 42 24.33 17.36 11.66
N LEU A 43 25.43 16.76 12.14
CA LEU A 43 25.62 15.31 12.12
C LEU A 43 24.61 14.60 13.03
N GLU A 44 24.25 15.22 14.16
CA GLU A 44 23.20 14.73 15.07
C GLU A 44 21.84 14.65 14.36
N ASP A 45 21.51 15.60 13.48
CA ASP A 45 20.29 15.51 12.65
C ASP A 45 20.31 14.27 11.75
N ILE A 46 21.48 13.88 11.25
CA ILE A 46 21.63 12.70 10.37
C ILE A 46 21.50 11.41 11.16
N GLU A 47 22.09 11.33 12.35
CA GLU A 47 21.91 10.19 13.25
C GLU A 47 20.42 10.01 13.60
N ASN A 48 19.73 11.09 13.95
CA ASN A 48 18.28 11.08 14.17
C ASN A 48 17.48 10.61 12.94
N ILE A 49 17.91 10.97 11.73
CA ILE A 49 17.28 10.48 10.50
C ILE A 49 17.44 8.97 10.37
N TYR A 50 18.63 8.42 10.64
CA TYR A 50 18.86 6.97 10.59
C TYR A 50 18.06 6.21 11.66
N ASP A 51 17.91 6.79 12.86
CA ASP A 51 17.12 6.19 13.94
C ASP A 51 15.62 6.15 13.60
N VAL A 52 15.09 7.23 13.03
CA VAL A 52 13.66 7.32 12.67
C VAL A 52 13.35 6.56 11.39
N CYS A 53 14.28 6.57 10.42
CA CYS A 53 14.10 5.99 9.09
C CYS A 53 14.74 4.61 8.94
N TRP A 54 14.58 3.76 9.96
CA TRP A 54 15.20 2.43 10.05
C TRP A 54 14.77 1.43 8.96
N ILE A 55 13.66 1.68 8.26
CA ILE A 55 13.19 0.84 7.15
C ILE A 55 13.87 1.21 5.83
N LEU A 56 14.41 2.43 5.71
CA LEU A 56 15.10 2.86 4.50
C LEU A 56 16.55 2.37 4.50
N SER A 57 17.02 1.90 3.34
CA SER A 57 18.42 1.52 3.19
C SER A 57 19.34 2.76 3.22
N PRO A 58 20.61 2.63 3.65
CA PRO A 58 21.57 3.73 3.62
C PRO A 58 21.70 4.37 2.23
N THR A 59 21.65 3.58 1.15
CA THR A 59 21.66 4.10 -0.22
C THR A 59 20.39 4.89 -0.56
N GLN A 60 19.20 4.48 -0.09
CA GLN A 60 17.96 5.25 -0.26
C GLN A 60 18.05 6.61 0.44
N ILE A 61 18.52 6.63 1.69
CA ILE A 61 18.70 7.86 2.47
C ILE A 61 19.69 8.80 1.76
N GLN A 62 20.83 8.27 1.29
CA GLN A 62 21.81 9.04 0.52
C GLN A 62 21.19 9.65 -0.73
N LYS A 63 20.39 8.88 -1.47
CA LYS A 63 19.77 9.36 -2.71
C LYS A 63 18.72 10.45 -2.44
N LEU A 64 17.90 10.27 -1.42
CA LEU A 64 16.89 11.25 -1.00
C LEU A 64 17.52 12.57 -0.55
N ILE A 65 18.60 12.52 0.23
CA ILE A 65 19.28 13.73 0.70
C ILE A 65 20.04 14.42 -0.44
N SER A 66 20.71 13.67 -1.31
CA SER A 66 21.46 14.24 -2.44
C SER A 66 20.57 14.87 -3.52
N GLN A 67 19.34 14.39 -3.69
CA GLN A 67 18.35 14.95 -4.61
C GLN A 67 17.42 15.98 -3.96
N TYR A 68 17.62 16.28 -2.67
CA TYR A 68 16.79 17.22 -1.94
C TYR A 68 16.96 18.63 -2.50
N TYR A 69 15.87 19.20 -3.02
CA TYR A 69 15.85 20.58 -3.46
C TYR A 69 15.47 21.49 -2.30
N THR A 70 16.37 22.40 -1.94
CA THR A 70 16.16 23.33 -0.83
C THR A 70 15.24 24.46 -1.27
N ALA A 71 14.27 24.79 -0.43
CA ALA A 71 13.41 25.95 -0.64
C ALA A 71 14.15 27.24 -0.27
N ASP A 72 13.66 28.39 -0.75
CA ASP A 72 14.32 29.70 -0.56
C ASP A 72 14.50 30.11 0.92
N TYR A 73 13.75 29.50 1.83
CA TYR A 73 13.80 29.74 3.27
C TYR A 73 14.61 28.69 4.06
N GLU A 74 15.21 27.71 3.38
CA GLU A 74 16.05 26.66 3.99
C GLU A 74 17.52 26.86 3.67
N ASN A 75 18.39 26.48 4.61
CA ASN A 75 19.81 26.48 4.34
C ASN A 75 20.18 25.32 3.41
N PRO A 76 21.07 25.54 2.42
CA PRO A 76 21.56 24.48 1.57
C PRO A 76 22.22 23.37 2.40
N VAL A 77 22.02 22.11 1.98
CA VAL A 77 22.64 20.96 2.63
C VAL A 77 24.16 21.07 2.50
N LYS A 78 24.86 21.07 3.65
CA LYS A 78 26.32 21.21 3.66
C LYS A 78 27.00 20.01 2.99
N PRO A 79 28.12 20.20 2.29
CA PRO A 79 28.86 19.11 1.66
C PRO A 79 29.42 18.11 2.70
N GLU A 80 29.65 18.54 3.94
CA GLU A 80 30.06 17.67 5.05
C GLU A 80 28.99 16.62 5.38
N ILE A 81 27.72 17.02 5.36
CA ILE A 81 26.57 16.14 5.56
C ILE A 81 26.48 15.11 4.44
N LEU A 82 26.66 15.55 3.19
CA LEU A 82 26.68 14.63 2.04
C LEU A 82 27.81 13.61 2.13
N LYS A 83 28.99 14.02 2.62
CA LYS A 83 30.11 13.10 2.87
C LYS A 83 29.82 12.12 4.00
N ALA A 84 29.22 12.59 5.10
CA ALA A 84 28.83 11.74 6.22
C ALA A 84 27.84 10.66 5.76
N VAL A 85 26.76 11.05 5.07
CA VAL A 85 25.77 10.11 4.53
C VAL A 85 26.39 9.15 3.52
N ALA A 86 27.33 9.62 2.68
CA ALA A 86 28.06 8.73 1.77
C ALA A 86 28.97 7.73 2.49
N SER A 87 29.54 8.09 3.66
CA SER A 87 30.37 7.17 4.46
C SER A 87 29.56 6.06 5.14
N HIS A 88 28.25 6.27 5.34
CA HIS A 88 27.34 5.25 5.86
C HIS A 88 26.93 4.20 4.80
N VAL A 89 27.17 4.46 3.51
CA VAL A 89 26.86 3.51 2.44
C VAL A 89 28.00 2.48 2.34
N VAL A 90 27.73 1.24 2.72
CA VAL A 90 28.71 0.16 2.68
C VAL A 90 28.64 -0.54 1.32
N SER A 91 29.63 -0.27 0.47
CA SER A 91 29.78 -0.91 -0.83
C SER A 91 29.93 -2.44 -0.69
N GLY A 92 28.87 -3.19 -0.98
CA GLY A 92 28.90 -4.66 -1.04
C GLY A 92 27.81 -5.39 -0.25
N ASP A 93 26.95 -4.67 0.48
CA ASP A 93 25.79 -5.29 1.13
C ASP A 93 24.70 -5.60 0.10
N LYS A 94 24.30 -6.87 0.00
CA LYS A 94 23.23 -7.31 -0.90
C LYS A 94 21.86 -6.76 -0.50
N SER A 95 21.70 -6.32 0.76
CA SER A 95 20.47 -5.71 1.25
C SER A 95 20.37 -4.22 0.92
N ASP A 96 21.46 -3.58 0.47
CA ASP A 96 21.51 -2.15 0.15
C ASP A 96 21.05 -1.89 -1.29
N VAL A 97 19.77 -2.14 -1.54
CA VAL A 97 19.12 -1.88 -2.83
C VAL A 97 18.41 -0.52 -2.79
N LEU A 98 18.61 0.29 -3.83
CA LEU A 98 17.99 1.60 -3.94
C LEU A 98 16.48 1.50 -4.23
N LEU A 99 16.11 0.65 -5.18
CA LEU A 99 14.73 0.46 -5.61
C LEU A 99 14.10 -0.67 -4.82
N LEU A 100 12.85 -0.50 -4.41
CA LEU A 100 12.07 -1.61 -3.86
C LEU A 100 11.83 -2.64 -4.96
N ASP A 101 11.88 -3.92 -4.60
CA ASP A 101 11.56 -4.99 -5.53
C ASP A 101 10.11 -4.84 -6.00
N SER A 102 9.93 -4.85 -7.33
CA SER A 102 8.60 -4.89 -7.91
C SER A 102 7.99 -6.26 -7.62
N VAL A 103 7.10 -6.33 -6.63
CA VAL A 103 6.36 -7.56 -6.38
C VAL A 103 5.44 -7.79 -7.58
N SER A 104 5.76 -8.79 -8.40
CA SER A 104 4.87 -9.21 -9.48
C SER A 104 3.55 -9.66 -8.87
N ILE A 105 2.43 -9.19 -9.44
CA ILE A 105 1.07 -9.59 -9.06
C ILE A 105 0.91 -11.13 -9.09
N GLU A 106 1.73 -11.81 -9.89
CA GLU A 106 1.71 -13.26 -10.09
C GLU A 106 2.40 -14.05 -8.96
N ASN A 107 3.27 -13.41 -8.15
CA ASN A 107 3.96 -14.07 -7.03
C ASN A 107 3.03 -14.16 -5.81
N THR A 108 2.15 -15.16 -5.81
CA THR A 108 1.13 -15.42 -4.79
C THR A 108 1.68 -16.20 -3.57
N SER A 109 2.99 -16.15 -3.32
CA SER A 109 3.65 -16.91 -2.24
C SER A 109 3.73 -16.16 -0.89
N ASN A 110 2.86 -15.16 -0.69
CA ASN A 110 2.67 -14.23 0.46
C ASN A 110 3.57 -12.97 0.56
N PRO A 111 3.04 -11.78 0.98
CA PRO A 111 1.81 -11.53 1.75
C PRO A 111 0.84 -10.55 1.05
N PHE A 112 0.13 -11.01 0.04
CA PHE A 112 -1.17 -10.43 -0.29
C PHE A 112 -2.18 -11.49 0.14
N GLU A 113 -2.78 -11.34 1.32
CA GLU A 113 -3.99 -12.10 1.60
C GLU A 113 -5.04 -11.64 0.61
N ILE A 114 -5.13 -12.35 -0.52
CA ILE A 114 -6.24 -12.18 -1.45
C ILE A 114 -7.49 -12.48 -0.60
N PRO A 115 -8.36 -11.49 -0.34
CA PRO A 115 -9.50 -11.73 0.51
C PRO A 115 -10.30 -12.87 -0.10
N VAL A 116 -10.56 -13.89 0.73
CA VAL A 116 -11.32 -15.07 0.31
C VAL A 116 -12.64 -14.58 -0.33
N PRO A 117 -13.08 -15.14 -1.47
CA PRO A 117 -14.32 -14.73 -2.11
C PRO A 117 -15.45 -14.72 -1.07
N ARG A 118 -16.09 -13.56 -0.88
CA ARG A 118 -17.21 -13.45 0.07
C ARG A 118 -18.25 -14.50 -0.34
N TYR A 119 -18.64 -15.36 0.59
CA TYR A 119 -19.74 -16.30 0.39
C TYR A 119 -21.06 -15.53 0.27
N THR A 120 -21.35 -15.01 -0.92
CA THR A 120 -22.66 -14.43 -1.23
C THR A 120 -23.62 -15.56 -1.55
N LYS A 121 -24.83 -15.53 -0.98
CA LYS A 121 -25.90 -16.40 -1.45
C LYS A 121 -26.13 -16.09 -2.92
N ALA A 122 -26.15 -17.12 -3.77
CA ALA A 122 -26.45 -16.96 -5.18
C ALA A 122 -27.91 -16.51 -5.32
N GLU A 123 -28.11 -15.20 -5.52
CA GLU A 123 -29.43 -14.68 -5.87
C GLU A 123 -29.72 -15.06 -7.32
N ILE A 124 -30.81 -15.81 -7.50
CA ILE A 124 -31.30 -16.19 -8.83
C ILE A 124 -32.05 -14.98 -9.39
N TYR A 125 -31.28 -13.98 -9.83
CA TYR A 125 -31.78 -12.77 -10.46
C TYR A 125 -31.23 -12.66 -11.89
N LEU A 126 -32.14 -12.56 -12.86
CA LEU A 126 -31.81 -12.29 -14.25
C LEU A 126 -32.34 -10.89 -14.62
N PRO A 127 -31.45 -9.91 -14.90
CA PRO A 127 -31.87 -8.58 -15.31
C PRO A 127 -32.78 -8.57 -16.55
N SER A 128 -33.78 -7.69 -16.57
CA SER A 128 -34.79 -7.60 -17.63
C SER A 128 -34.21 -7.24 -19.01
N TRP A 129 -33.11 -6.47 -19.04
CA TRP A 129 -32.38 -6.06 -20.25
C TRP A 129 -31.61 -7.18 -20.95
N LEU A 130 -31.44 -8.33 -20.30
CA LEU A 130 -30.66 -9.45 -20.83
C LEU A 130 -31.62 -10.40 -21.56
N ASN A 131 -31.54 -10.42 -22.89
CA ASN A 131 -32.47 -11.19 -23.75
C ASN A 131 -32.09 -12.68 -23.85
N LEU A 132 -32.05 -13.37 -22.70
CA LEU A 132 -31.77 -14.80 -22.63
C LEU A 132 -33.04 -15.59 -22.28
N LYS A 133 -33.82 -15.93 -23.31
CA LYS A 133 -35.13 -16.58 -23.16
C LYS A 133 -35.08 -17.92 -22.41
N ARG A 134 -34.07 -18.76 -22.69
CA ARG A 134 -33.91 -20.08 -22.05
C ARG A 134 -33.51 -19.95 -20.58
N LEU A 135 -32.55 -19.08 -20.29
CA LEU A 135 -32.10 -18.80 -18.92
C LEU A 135 -33.21 -18.18 -18.07
N ARG A 136 -34.02 -17.28 -18.63
CA ARG A 136 -35.18 -16.70 -17.92
C ARG A 136 -36.20 -17.75 -17.51
N ARG A 137 -36.45 -18.72 -18.40
CA ARG A 137 -37.34 -19.85 -18.09
C ARG A 137 -36.76 -20.72 -16.98
N LEU A 138 -35.46 -21.01 -17.01
CA LEU A 138 -34.79 -21.77 -15.96
C LEU A 138 -34.81 -21.06 -14.61
N THR A 139 -34.55 -19.75 -14.56
CA THR A 139 -34.61 -18.98 -13.30
C THR A 139 -36.00 -18.99 -12.69
N MET A 140 -37.06 -18.91 -13.51
CA MET A 140 -38.45 -19.01 -13.04
C MET A 140 -38.79 -20.41 -12.49
N LEU A 141 -38.36 -21.47 -13.17
CA LEU A 141 -38.60 -22.85 -12.73
C LEU A 141 -37.88 -23.14 -11.40
N ILE A 142 -36.63 -22.69 -11.25
CA ILE A 142 -35.89 -22.90 -10.00
C ILE A 142 -36.52 -22.13 -8.83
N GLN A 143 -37.05 -20.92 -9.06
CA GLN A 143 -37.80 -20.17 -8.05
C GLN A 143 -39.08 -20.91 -7.61
N GLN A 144 -39.80 -21.55 -8.53
CA GLN A 144 -40.98 -22.36 -8.22
C GLN A 144 -40.62 -23.59 -7.37
N THR A 145 -39.60 -24.35 -7.78
CA THR A 145 -39.15 -25.55 -7.03
C THR A 145 -38.64 -25.21 -5.62
N ASN A 146 -37.93 -24.08 -5.46
CA ASN A 146 -37.48 -23.65 -4.14
C ASN A 146 -38.64 -23.23 -3.21
N SER A 147 -39.73 -22.70 -3.78
CA SER A 147 -40.93 -22.32 -3.03
C SER A 147 -41.72 -23.55 -2.55
N GLU A 148 -41.84 -24.58 -3.39
CA GLU A 148 -42.50 -25.85 -3.05
C GLU A 148 -41.73 -26.62 -1.96
N ASN A 149 -40.40 -26.62 -2.03
CA ASN A 149 -39.56 -27.28 -1.03
C ASN A 149 -39.59 -26.60 0.35
N THR A 150 -39.75 -25.27 0.42
CA THR A 150 -39.90 -24.56 1.71
C THR A 150 -41.25 -24.79 2.37
N THR A 151 -42.31 -25.04 1.59
CA THR A 151 -43.61 -25.44 2.13
C THR A 151 -43.64 -26.88 2.64
N ALA A 152 -42.85 -27.78 2.06
CA ALA A 152 -42.78 -29.19 2.48
C ALA A 152 -41.94 -29.43 3.76
N THR A 153 -40.99 -28.54 4.08
CA THR A 153 -40.18 -28.64 5.31
C THR A 153 -40.84 -28.00 6.54
N ASN A 154 -41.93 -27.25 6.36
CA ASN A 154 -42.66 -26.55 7.43
C ASN A 154 -43.99 -27.23 7.78
N ALA A 155 -44.24 -28.44 7.28
CA ALA A 155 -45.34 -29.33 7.63
C ALA A 155 -44.79 -30.60 8.30
#